data_AF-A0A2K9AW19-F1
#
_entry.id   AF-A0A2K9AW19-F1
#
_cell.length_a   1.000
_cell.length_b   1.000
_cell.length_c   1.000
_cell.angle_alpha   90.00
_cell.angle_beta   90.00
_cell.angle_gamma   90.00
#
_symmetry.space_group_name_H-M   'P 1'
#
loop_
_entity.id
_entity.type
_entity.pdbx_description
1 polymer ?
#
loop_
_entity_poly.entity_id
_entity_poly.type
_entity_poly.pdbx_seq_one_letter_code
_entity_poly.pdbx_strand_id
1 'polypeptide(L)'
;MDLSNPKVMSKLNTKKALMFVVHRKLKEKKIFGKIKKFTGYQNIGMIKINDLQNLHIKIEVYDGRVALVAIQKKQLKILAENQIDSHVTLPFSKGWVRLRLIGDHTSLNFEIKKT
;
A
#
# COMPACT_ATOMS: atom_id res chain seq x y z
N MET A 1 -15.11 3.29 -4.96
CA MET A 1 -14.66 1.91 -5.22
C MET A 1 -15.19 1.09 -4.08
N ASP A 2 -16.12 0.17 -4.31
CA ASP A 2 -16.65 -0.65 -3.22
C ASP A 2 -15.65 -1.78 -2.95
N LEU A 3 -14.85 -1.60 -1.88
CA LEU A 3 -13.72 -2.45 -1.52
C LEU A 3 -14.16 -3.73 -0.77
N SER A 4 -15.46 -3.89 -0.51
CA SER A 4 -16.04 -5.04 0.20
C SER A 4 -16.29 -6.26 -0.70
N ASN A 5 -16.25 -6.10 -2.03
CA ASN A 5 -16.68 -7.12 -2.98
C ASN A 5 -15.52 -8.07 -3.37
N PRO A 6 -15.68 -9.41 -3.33
CA PRO A 6 -14.63 -10.37 -3.75
C PRO A 6 -14.18 -10.19 -5.21
N LYS A 7 -14.98 -9.55 -6.07
CA LYS A 7 -14.58 -9.16 -7.44
C LYS A 7 -13.44 -8.13 -7.48
N VAL A 8 -13.11 -7.46 -6.38
CA VAL A 8 -11.98 -6.53 -6.28
C VAL A 8 -10.65 -7.26 -6.56
N MET A 9 -10.48 -8.50 -6.06
CA MET A 9 -9.28 -9.32 -6.33
C MET A 9 -9.07 -9.62 -7.83
N SER A 10 -10.15 -9.76 -8.59
CA SER A 10 -10.11 -10.03 -10.04
C SER A 10 -9.97 -8.74 -10.86
N LYS A 11 -10.69 -7.65 -10.52
CA LYS A 11 -10.55 -6.33 -11.16
C LYS A 11 -9.18 -5.68 -10.93
N LEU A 12 -8.52 -6.03 -9.83
CA LEU A 12 -7.14 -5.65 -9.58
C LEU A 12 -6.22 -6.09 -10.73
N ASN A 13 -6.50 -7.20 -11.42
CA ASN A 13 -5.57 -7.84 -12.36
C ASN A 13 -5.36 -7.14 -13.72
N THR A 14 -5.93 -5.96 -13.96
CA THR A 14 -5.78 -5.24 -15.24
C THR A 14 -4.76 -4.08 -15.16
N LYS A 15 -3.64 -4.30 -15.87
CA LYS A 15 -2.49 -3.41 -16.21
C LYS A 15 -1.55 -2.97 -15.08
N LYS A 16 -0.25 -3.14 -15.34
CA LYS A 16 0.89 -2.66 -14.53
C LYS A 16 1.26 -1.23 -14.95
N ALA A 17 1.65 -0.40 -13.98
CA ALA A 17 2.10 0.98 -14.18
C ALA A 17 3.40 1.07 -15.02
N LEU A 18 3.49 2.07 -15.91
CA LEU A 18 4.60 2.23 -16.86
C LEU A 18 5.85 2.96 -16.31
N MET A 19 5.82 3.51 -15.09
CA MET A 19 7.01 4.03 -14.40
C MET A 19 6.78 4.03 -12.88
N PHE A 20 7.56 3.20 -12.18
CA PHE A 20 7.44 2.98 -10.75
C PHE A 20 8.86 2.97 -10.15
N VAL A 21 9.23 4.03 -9.42
CA VAL A 21 10.49 4.06 -8.68
C VAL A 21 10.15 3.91 -7.21
N VAL A 22 10.43 2.72 -6.67
CA VAL A 22 10.39 2.47 -5.24
C VAL A 22 11.78 2.16 -4.74
N HIS A 23 12.23 3.00 -3.83
CA HIS A 23 13.47 2.77 -3.11
C HIS A 23 13.13 2.25 -1.72
N ARG A 24 13.54 1.00 -1.44
CA ARG A 24 13.42 0.41 -0.10
C ARG A 24 14.76 0.50 0.61
N LYS A 25 14.79 1.22 1.73
CA LYS A 25 15.90 1.16 2.66
C LYS A 25 15.56 0.14 3.75
N LEU A 26 15.92 -1.12 3.51
CA LEU A 26 15.62 -2.23 4.42
C LEU A 26 16.24 -2.06 5.81
N LYS A 27 17.47 -1.52 5.89
CA LYS A 27 18.14 -1.21 7.17
C LYS A 27 17.40 -0.14 7.96
N GLU A 28 16.89 0.88 7.28
CA GLU A 28 16.13 1.97 7.92
C GLU A 28 14.63 1.64 8.07
N LYS A 29 14.19 0.46 7.59
CA LYS A 29 12.78 0.04 7.54
C LYS A 29 11.86 1.11 6.92
N LYS A 30 12.37 1.81 5.90
CA LYS A 30 11.66 2.86 5.17
C LYS A 30 11.41 2.45 3.73
N ILE A 31 10.25 2.85 3.22
CA ILE A 31 9.89 2.68 1.82
C ILE A 31 9.45 4.04 1.28
N PHE A 32 10.14 4.49 0.25
CA PHE A 32 9.78 5.71 -0.48
C PHE A 32 9.39 5.34 -1.90
N GLY A 33 8.38 6.00 -2.42
CA GLY A 33 8.02 5.84 -3.81
C GLY A 33 7.38 7.07 -4.42
N LYS A 34 7.63 7.24 -5.70
CA LYS A 34 7.00 8.24 -6.56
C LYS A 34 6.39 7.53 -7.76
N ILE A 35 5.13 7.82 -8.04
CA ILE A 35 4.36 7.21 -9.13
C ILE A 35 3.79 8.31 -10.01
N LYS A 36 4.22 8.34 -11.28
CA LYS A 36 3.77 9.36 -12.24
C LYS A 36 2.34 9.14 -12.73
N LYS A 37 1.96 7.90 -13.04
CA LYS A 37 0.58 7.53 -13.41
C LYS A 37 0.42 6.02 -13.33
N PHE A 38 -0.61 5.54 -12.63
CA PHE A 38 -0.95 4.12 -12.61
C PHE A 38 -2.45 3.87 -12.47
N THR A 39 -2.90 2.75 -13.03
CA THR A 39 -4.24 2.22 -12.83
C THR A 39 -4.06 0.75 -12.46
N GLY A 40 -4.75 0.26 -11.42
CA GLY A 40 -4.63 -1.12 -10.95
C GLY A 40 -3.96 -1.21 -9.59
N TYR A 41 -2.94 -2.06 -9.45
CA TYR A 41 -2.23 -2.22 -8.19
C TYR A 41 -0.74 -2.41 -8.34
N GLN A 42 -0.04 -2.18 -7.23
CA GLN A 42 1.39 -2.44 -7.14
C GLN A 42 1.76 -2.95 -5.74
N ASN A 43 2.48 -4.06 -5.69
CA ASN A 43 3.03 -4.56 -4.43
C ASN A 43 4.16 -3.63 -3.99
N ILE A 44 4.01 -3.02 -2.81
CA ILE A 44 5.04 -2.16 -2.23
C ILE A 44 6.10 -3.01 -1.54
N GLY A 45 5.73 -4.12 -0.89
CA GLY A 45 6.67 -4.97 -0.15
C GLY A 45 6.02 -6.02 0.73
N MET A 46 6.87 -6.84 1.34
CA MET A 46 6.51 -7.85 2.35
C MET A 46 7.13 -7.42 3.68
N ILE A 47 6.35 -7.49 4.77
CA ILE A 47 6.78 -7.16 6.11
C ILE A 47 6.52 -8.37 7.02
N LYS A 48 7.53 -8.76 7.79
CA LYS A 48 7.37 -9.75 8.86
C LYS A 48 6.92 -9.05 10.14
N ILE A 49 5.74 -9.38 10.62
CA ILE A 49 5.16 -8.95 11.90
C ILE A 49 5.52 -10.01 12.95
N ASN A 50 6.26 -9.61 13.99
CA ASN A 50 6.60 -10.50 15.11
C ASN A 50 5.76 -10.17 16.37
N ASP A 51 5.20 -8.97 16.43
CA ASP A 51 4.56 -8.31 17.55
C ASP A 51 3.67 -7.16 17.05
N LEU A 52 3.14 -6.33 17.96
CA LEU A 52 2.39 -5.12 17.63
C LEU A 52 3.28 -4.19 16.81
N GLN A 53 2.95 -4.02 15.53
CA GLN A 53 3.78 -3.28 14.60
C GLN A 53 3.09 -2.01 14.11
N ASN A 54 3.73 -0.88 14.41
CA ASN A 54 3.27 0.44 14.00
C ASN A 54 3.99 0.88 12.71
N LEU A 55 3.21 1.50 11.83
CA LEU A 55 3.70 2.13 10.62
C LEU A 55 3.30 3.59 10.65
N HIS A 56 4.23 4.47 10.31
CA HIS A 56 3.91 5.81 9.89
C HIS A 56 3.76 5.79 8.36
N ILE A 57 2.65 6.32 7.88
CA ILE A 57 2.23 6.27 6.48
C ILE A 57 1.95 7.70 6.05
N LYS A 58 2.64 8.13 5.00
CA LYS A 58 2.38 9.39 4.33
C LYS A 58 2.11 9.12 2.86
N ILE A 59 0.93 9.52 2.38
CA ILE A 59 0.51 9.38 0.99
C ILE A 59 0.04 10.75 0.50
N GLU A 60 0.64 11.22 -0.58
CA GLU A 60 0.27 12.45 -1.26
C GLU A 60 -0.24 12.09 -2.65
N VAL A 61 -1.53 12.35 -2.92
CA VAL A 61 -2.17 12.00 -4.19
C VAL A 61 -2.33 13.27 -5.03
N TYR A 62 -1.77 13.26 -6.23
CA TYR A 62 -1.85 14.38 -7.16
C TYR A 62 -3.06 14.28 -8.10
N ASP A 63 -3.40 13.07 -8.52
CA ASP A 63 -4.52 12.77 -9.41
C ASP A 63 -5.07 11.39 -9.07
N GLY A 64 -6.35 11.14 -9.32
CA GLY A 64 -7.03 9.87 -9.09
C GLY A 64 -7.32 9.54 -7.63
N ARG A 65 -7.53 8.24 -7.34
CA ARG A 65 -7.78 7.73 -5.99
C ARG A 65 -6.87 6.56 -5.69
N VAL A 66 -6.35 6.50 -4.46
CA VAL A 66 -5.49 5.38 -3.99
C VAL A 66 -5.93 4.86 -2.64
N ALA A 67 -5.69 3.58 -2.41
CA ALA A 67 -5.69 2.95 -1.11
C ALA A 67 -4.39 2.16 -0.91
N LEU A 68 -3.78 2.32 0.27
CA LEU A 68 -2.78 1.41 0.76
C LEU A 68 -3.47 0.29 1.54
N VAL A 69 -3.24 -0.95 1.13
CA VAL A 69 -3.80 -2.13 1.76
C VAL A 69 -2.71 -3.06 2.27
N ALA A 70 -3.04 -3.77 3.34
CA ALA A 70 -2.29 -4.88 3.86
C ALA A 70 -3.07 -6.18 3.67
N ILE A 71 -2.36 -7.22 3.22
CA ILE A 71 -2.95 -8.53 2.90
C ILE A 71 -2.22 -9.61 3.69
N GLN A 72 -2.96 -10.39 4.47
CA GLN A 72 -2.47 -11.57 5.20
C GLN A 72 -3.50 -12.70 5.14
N LYS A 73 -3.09 -13.94 4.80
CA LYS A 73 -3.98 -15.13 4.80
C LYS A 73 -5.35 -14.89 4.13
N LYS A 74 -5.36 -14.24 2.96
CA LYS A 74 -6.57 -13.83 2.18
C LYS A 74 -7.43 -12.74 2.82
N GLN A 75 -7.11 -12.24 4.00
CA GLN A 75 -7.72 -11.04 4.57
C GLN A 75 -7.04 -9.80 4.00
N LEU A 76 -7.85 -8.85 3.52
CA LEU A 76 -7.42 -7.54 3.07
C LEU A 76 -7.90 -6.51 4.10
N LYS A 77 -6.99 -5.63 4.53
CA LYS A 77 -7.31 -4.47 5.38
C LYS A 77 -6.78 -3.23 4.71
N ILE A 78 -7.63 -2.21 4.65
CA ILE A 78 -7.24 -0.88 4.19
C ILE A 78 -6.51 -0.21 5.36
N LEU A 79 -5.31 0.29 5.09
CA LEU A 79 -4.50 1.01 6.09
C LEU A 79 -4.66 2.53 5.93
N ALA A 80 -4.82 2.99 4.69
CA ALA A 80 -4.87 4.40 4.35
C ALA A 80 -5.58 4.57 3.00
N GLU A 81 -6.35 5.64 2.84
CA GLU A 81 -7.03 6.01 1.59
C GLU A 81 -6.78 7.48 1.27
N ASN A 82 -6.58 7.77 -0.02
CA ASN A 82 -6.32 9.09 -0.57
C ASN A 82 -5.12 9.79 0.09
N GLN A 83 -5.17 11.13 0.16
CA GLN A 83 -4.14 11.93 0.79
C GLN A 83 -4.26 11.83 2.31
N ILE A 84 -3.22 11.28 2.95
CA ILE A 84 -3.22 11.00 4.38
C ILE A 84 -1.80 11.01 4.94
N ASP A 85 -1.65 11.50 6.16
CA ASP A 85 -0.46 11.39 6.99
C ASP A 85 -0.88 10.87 8.36
N SER A 86 -0.56 9.61 8.67
CA SER A 86 -1.06 8.97 9.90
C SER A 86 -0.19 7.83 10.41
N HIS A 87 -0.36 7.52 11.70
CA HIS A 87 0.17 6.33 12.33
C HIS A 87 -0.88 5.22 12.32
N VAL A 88 -0.51 4.06 11.76
CA VAL A 88 -1.40 2.91 11.63
C VAL A 88 -0.76 1.71 12.30
N THR A 89 -1.51 1.10 13.21
CA THR A 89 -1.17 -0.18 13.80
C THR A 89 -1.66 -1.30 12.89
N LEU A 90 -0.78 -2.23 12.52
CA LEU A 90 -1.15 -3.35 11.66
C LEU A 90 -2.08 -4.33 12.40
N PRO A 91 -3.33 -4.54 11.94
CA PRO A 91 -4.33 -5.34 12.66
C PRO A 91 -4.19 -6.84 12.36
N PHE A 92 -2.96 -7.37 12.39
CA PHE A 92 -2.65 -8.72 11.91
C PHE A 92 -1.86 -9.54 12.93
N SER A 93 -2.07 -10.86 12.87
CA SER A 93 -1.31 -11.84 13.65
C SER A 93 0.15 -11.94 13.19
N LYS A 94 1.02 -12.52 14.03
CA LYS A 94 2.43 -12.77 13.70
C LYS A 94 2.56 -13.50 12.35
N GLY A 95 3.49 -13.06 11.51
CA GLY A 95 3.75 -13.64 10.20
C GLY A 95 4.03 -12.61 9.13
N TRP A 96 3.95 -13.03 7.86
CA TRP A 96 4.22 -12.17 6.72
C TRP A 96 2.96 -11.45 6.25
N VAL A 97 3.06 -10.13 6.08
CA VAL A 97 2.01 -9.26 5.56
C VAL A 97 2.51 -8.58 4.28
N ARG A 98 1.67 -8.59 3.25
CA ARG A 98 1.95 -7.94 1.98
C ARG A 98 1.34 -6.54 1.96
N LEU A 99 2.15 -5.51 1.72
CA LEU A 99 1.69 -4.16 1.46
C LEU A 99 1.50 -3.93 -0.04
N ARG A 100 0.38 -3.32 -0.41
CA ARG A 100 -0.02 -3.07 -1.81
C ARG A 100 -0.72 -1.72 -1.94
N LEU A 101 -0.36 -0.95 -2.95
CA LEU A 101 -1.17 0.19 -3.41
C LEU A 101 -2.19 -0.30 -4.41
N ILE A 102 -3.39 0.22 -4.32
CA ILE A 102 -4.49 0.02 -5.26
C ILE A 102 -4.97 1.40 -5.65
N GLY A 103 -5.10 1.68 -6.95
CA GLY A 103 -5.55 2.98 -7.39
C GLY A 103 -6.15 2.97 -8.79
N ASP A 104 -6.79 4.09 -9.11
CA ASP A 104 -7.40 4.34 -10.41
C ASP A 104 -6.86 5.64 -11.00
N HIS A 105 -6.23 5.54 -12.18
CA HIS A 105 -5.59 6.65 -12.90
C HIS A 105 -4.83 7.64 -11.99
N THR A 106 -3.96 7.11 -11.13
CA THR A 106 -3.42 7.84 -10.01
C THR A 106 -1.97 8.29 -10.22
N SER A 107 -1.65 9.51 -9.81
CA SER A 107 -0.27 9.96 -9.57
C SER A 107 -0.09 10.26 -8.09
N LEU A 108 1.01 9.80 -7.48
CA LEU A 108 1.24 10.00 -6.04
C LEU A 108 2.71 9.95 -5.63
N ASN A 109 2.99 10.48 -4.45
CA ASN A 109 4.17 10.17 -3.65
C ASN A 109 3.76 9.45 -2.37
N PHE A 110 4.63 8.57 -1.87
CA PHE A 110 4.40 7.91 -0.60
C PHE A 110 5.67 7.62 0.19
N GLU A 111 5.53 7.63 1.51
CA GLU A 111 6.50 7.18 2.49
C GLU A 111 5.83 6.22 3.47
N ILE A 112 6.51 5.11 3.77
CA ILE A 112 6.12 4.17 4.82
C ILE A 112 7.34 3.94 5.70
N LYS A 113 7.23 4.27 6.99
CA LYS A 113 8.29 4.11 7.98
C LYS A 113 7.83 3.17 9.08
N LYS A 114 8.61 2.12 9.36
CA LYS A 114 8.39 1.32 10.57
C LYS A 114 8.80 2.16 11.77
N THR A 115 7.86 2.37 12.70
CA THR A 115 8.16 3.01 13.99
C THR A 115 8.68 1.95 14.95
#